data_AF-A0A0L0P800-F1
#
_entry.id   AF-A0A0L0P800-F1
#
_cell.length_a   1.000
_cell.length_b   1.000
_cell.length_c   1.000
_cell.angle_alpha   90.00
_cell.angle_beta   90.00
_cell.angle_gamma   90.00
#
_symmetry.space_group_name_H-M   'P 1'
#
loop_
_entity.id
_entity.type
_entity.pdbx_description
1 polymer ?
#
loop_
_entity_poly.entity_id
_entity_poly.type
_entity_poly.pdbx_seq_one_letter_code
_entity_poly.pdbx_strand_id
1 'polypeptide(L)'
;MSKLSMIGRSDGSTLGGARMYNRNKDAFPLLDFKELSICLQTMEFTASEELISRPTSQYIKTLFEQFVDIFMGLSIQLTEELSNDLLRRNNGFSHDSHPEDEQNNGRFDAKKDDTSQLIPLMILFRCSLAFLEKCGVHDFNIMDLKKPDSQRIRRILSAVINFARFREERMKDCEPIAQVCEELSEDARKVESEIVLVQNEIDKLREQVGENNEGNKKSTLAQLNNYNSKLQAELKNLEKASTQLQLEHAQYKEQKNGLLDQFKDLHWLVEKEALDVEKYKSFMLINASELNTILDDLKKSLEDAEQELRAGEIKLQNRSKTIESIKTTEDELKNILTIVQSIIDDLVRLEEVRTAIDKQLALRDKEITNIEEIETLIRESERFLKNHEEKIQNTNKLASKKREDAKHRLKILEEEYARLTDERGVREKKMDQNRLIIKSLEEDISKMKAAFEREKRDIETAITRLNAHIRSYLSDMNNV
;
A
#
# COMPACT_ATOMS: atom_id res chain seq x y z
N MET A 1 -7.01 -28.83 -63.55
CA MET A 1 -5.89 -28.38 -64.41
C MET A 1 -5.68 -26.88 -64.18
N SER A 2 -4.43 -26.44 -64.34
CA SER A 2 -3.97 -25.04 -64.38
C SER A 2 -3.56 -24.34 -63.06
N LYS A 3 -2.33 -24.68 -62.63
CA LYS A 3 -1.19 -23.81 -62.30
C LYS A 3 -1.31 -22.77 -61.16
N LEU A 4 -0.76 -23.18 -60.02
CA LEU A 4 -0.01 -22.34 -59.07
C LEU A 4 1.04 -21.48 -59.79
N SER A 5 1.09 -20.20 -59.46
CA SER A 5 2.26 -19.34 -59.70
C SER A 5 3.10 -19.27 -58.42
N MET A 6 4.12 -20.13 -58.37
CA MET A 6 5.23 -20.07 -57.43
C MET A 6 6.18 -18.93 -57.85
N ILE A 7 6.25 -17.88 -57.05
CA ILE A 7 7.37 -16.94 -56.97
C ILE A 7 7.98 -17.24 -55.60
N GLY A 8 9.20 -17.73 -55.41
CA GLY A 8 10.39 -17.70 -56.24
C GLY A 8 11.54 -17.40 -55.29
N ARG A 9 11.93 -18.39 -54.46
CA ARG A 9 13.14 -18.33 -53.63
C ARG A 9 14.35 -18.32 -54.56
N SER A 10 15.21 -17.30 -54.45
CA SER A 10 16.54 -17.30 -55.03
C SER A 10 17.56 -16.97 -53.94
N ASP A 11 18.45 -17.93 -53.70
CA ASP A 11 19.69 -17.75 -52.95
C ASP A 11 20.79 -17.23 -53.89
N GLY A 12 21.61 -16.31 -53.38
CA GLY A 12 23.01 -16.17 -53.81
C GLY A 12 23.46 -14.83 -54.40
N SER A 13 24.02 -13.96 -53.55
CA SER A 13 25.40 -13.40 -53.65
C SER A 13 25.54 -11.91 -53.31
N THR A 14 26.23 -11.68 -52.18
CA THR A 14 27.25 -10.66 -51.89
C THR A 14 27.20 -9.30 -52.61
N LEU A 15 26.80 -8.26 -51.87
CA LEU A 15 27.47 -6.96 -51.84
C LEU A 15 27.07 -6.20 -50.56
N GLY A 16 28.08 -5.65 -49.88
CA GLY A 16 27.98 -5.11 -48.53
C GLY A 16 27.10 -3.87 -48.41
N GLY A 17 26.22 -3.91 -47.43
CA GLY A 17 25.50 -2.77 -46.88
C GLY A 17 25.28 -3.03 -45.39
N ALA A 18 25.71 -2.10 -44.56
CA ALA A 18 25.82 -2.24 -43.11
C ALA A 18 24.56 -2.87 -42.47
N ARG A 19 24.68 -4.11 -42.00
CA ARG A 19 23.71 -4.71 -41.08
C ARG A 19 23.80 -3.97 -39.76
N MET A 20 22.98 -2.93 -39.62
CA MET A 20 22.55 -2.43 -38.33
C MET A 20 22.03 -3.64 -37.55
N TYR A 21 22.79 -4.09 -36.57
CA TYR A 21 22.39 -5.11 -35.61
C TYR A 21 21.18 -4.60 -34.84
N ASN A 22 19.98 -4.84 -35.36
CA ASN A 22 18.76 -4.80 -34.57
C ASN A 22 18.86 -5.95 -33.57
N ARG A 23 19.27 -5.63 -32.33
CA ARG A 23 19.05 -6.48 -31.16
C ARG A 23 17.54 -6.53 -30.89
N ASN A 24 16.78 -7.18 -31.77
CA ASN A 24 15.36 -7.46 -31.52
C ASN A 24 15.28 -8.51 -30.42
N LYS A 25 14.99 -8.05 -29.20
CA LYS A 25 14.69 -8.92 -28.06
C LYS A 25 13.25 -9.46 -28.11
N ASP A 26 12.43 -8.95 -29.02
CA ASP A 26 11.01 -9.26 -29.14
C ASP A 26 10.74 -10.37 -30.16
N ALA A 27 9.68 -11.15 -29.93
CA ALA A 27 9.29 -12.28 -30.77
C ALA A 27 8.61 -11.88 -32.10
N PHE A 28 8.40 -10.58 -32.34
CA PHE A 28 7.71 -10.03 -33.51
C PHE A 28 8.60 -9.05 -34.30
N PRO A 29 8.38 -8.90 -35.62
CA PRO A 29 9.14 -7.98 -36.45
C PRO A 29 8.78 -6.51 -36.13
N LEU A 30 9.79 -5.63 -36.14
CA LEU A 30 9.57 -4.18 -36.02
C LEU A 30 9.29 -3.59 -37.40
N LEU A 31 8.08 -3.07 -37.59
CA LEU A 31 7.61 -2.45 -38.84
C LEU A 31 8.04 -0.99 -38.92
N ASP A 32 8.17 -0.43 -40.12
CA ASP A 32 8.44 1.02 -40.29
C ASP A 32 7.17 1.87 -40.09
N PHE A 33 7.32 3.16 -39.81
CA PHE A 33 6.19 4.07 -39.55
C PHE A 33 5.17 4.10 -40.70
N LYS A 34 5.64 4.04 -41.95
CA LYS A 34 4.82 3.96 -43.14
C LYS A 34 4.00 2.67 -43.20
N GLU A 35 4.66 1.55 -42.94
CA GLU A 35 4.01 0.23 -42.94
C GLU A 35 2.97 0.13 -41.81
N LEU A 36 3.28 0.65 -40.62
CA LEU A 36 2.35 0.73 -39.49
C LEU A 36 1.10 1.53 -39.85
N SER A 37 1.26 2.70 -40.49
CA SER A 37 0.13 3.55 -40.89
C SER A 37 -0.77 2.83 -41.90
N ILE A 38 -0.19 2.19 -42.92
CA ILE A 38 -0.96 1.44 -43.93
C ILE A 38 -1.71 0.27 -43.30
N CYS A 39 -1.04 -0.52 -42.44
CA CYS A 39 -1.66 -1.67 -41.79
C CYS A 39 -2.78 -1.26 -40.84
N LEU A 40 -2.58 -0.19 -40.05
CA LEU A 40 -3.62 0.31 -39.14
C LEU A 40 -4.82 0.88 -39.91
N GLN A 41 -4.61 1.61 -41.00
CA GLN A 41 -5.69 2.10 -41.86
C GLN A 41 -6.47 0.96 -42.53
N THR A 42 -5.80 -0.14 -42.91
CA THR A 42 -6.45 -1.33 -43.47
C THR A 42 -7.40 -1.98 -42.47
N MET A 43 -7.10 -1.85 -41.18
CA MET A 43 -7.94 -2.34 -40.08
C MET A 43 -8.95 -1.28 -39.58
N GLU A 44 -9.20 -0.24 -40.39
CA GLU A 44 -10.13 0.87 -40.10
C GLU A 44 -9.75 1.77 -38.90
N PHE A 45 -8.50 1.71 -38.42
CA PHE A 45 -8.02 2.64 -37.41
C PHE A 45 -7.59 3.99 -38.03
N THR A 46 -7.84 5.08 -37.30
CA THR A 46 -7.49 6.45 -37.73
C THR A 46 -6.01 6.76 -37.53
N ALA A 47 -5.12 6.14 -38.30
CA ALA A 47 -3.68 6.24 -38.09
C ALA A 47 -2.93 6.87 -39.28
N SER A 48 -2.51 8.13 -39.15
CA SER A 48 -1.60 8.77 -40.12
C SER A 48 -0.13 8.61 -39.71
N GLU A 49 0.79 8.60 -40.68
CA GLU A 49 2.24 8.51 -40.43
C GLU A 49 2.72 9.59 -39.43
N GLU A 50 2.17 10.79 -39.54
CA GLU A 50 2.49 11.91 -38.64
C GLU A 50 2.05 11.63 -37.19
N LEU A 51 0.84 11.11 -36.99
CA LEU A 51 0.29 10.79 -35.66
C LEU A 51 1.04 9.64 -34.97
N ILE A 52 1.57 8.68 -35.73
CA ILE A 52 2.38 7.58 -35.18
C ILE A 52 3.80 8.06 -34.89
N SER A 53 4.37 8.93 -35.73
CA SER A 53 5.73 9.48 -35.51
C SER A 53 5.79 10.41 -34.30
N ARG A 54 4.71 11.15 -34.02
CA ARG A 54 4.54 12.07 -32.89
C ARG A 54 3.26 11.75 -32.13
N PRO A 55 3.25 10.67 -31.33
CA PRO A 55 2.04 10.24 -30.64
C PRO A 55 1.65 11.26 -29.57
N THR A 56 0.37 11.66 -29.56
CA THR A 56 -0.22 12.43 -28.46
C THR A 56 -0.92 11.48 -27.47
N SER A 57 -0.97 11.85 -26.18
CA SER A 57 -1.63 11.02 -25.16
C SER A 57 -3.10 10.76 -25.48
N GLN A 58 -3.81 11.76 -26.00
CA GLN A 58 -5.23 11.61 -26.37
C GLN A 58 -5.41 10.62 -27.52
N TYR A 59 -4.59 10.74 -28.58
CA TYR A 59 -4.64 9.83 -29.73
C TYR A 59 -4.34 8.38 -29.33
N ILE A 60 -3.29 8.16 -28.53
CA ILE A 60 -2.92 6.81 -28.10
C ILE A 60 -4.00 6.19 -27.21
N LYS A 61 -4.62 6.97 -26.31
CA LYS A 61 -5.76 6.49 -25.51
C LYS A 61 -6.92 6.03 -26.40
N THR A 62 -7.37 6.87 -27.34
CA THR A 62 -8.45 6.51 -28.25
C THR A 62 -8.11 5.30 -29.12
N LEU A 63 -6.84 5.16 -29.53
CA LEU A 63 -6.39 4.01 -30.31
C LEU A 63 -6.41 2.72 -29.49
N PHE A 64 -5.99 2.76 -28.22
CA PHE A 64 -6.05 1.60 -27.33
C PHE A 64 -7.47 1.24 -26.91
N GLU A 65 -8.36 2.22 -26.75
CA GLU A 65 -9.80 1.97 -26.56
C GLU A 65 -10.36 1.18 -27.75
N GLN A 66 -10.05 1.61 -28.98
CA GLN A 66 -10.46 0.89 -30.18
C GLN A 66 -9.84 -0.51 -30.29
N PHE A 67 -8.58 -0.69 -29.88
CA PHE A 67 -7.96 -2.03 -29.85
C PHE A 67 -8.65 -2.96 -28.85
N VAL A 68 -8.93 -2.48 -27.64
CA VAL A 68 -9.61 -3.28 -26.62
C VAL A 68 -11.02 -3.65 -27.10
N ASP A 69 -11.73 -2.72 -27.74
CA ASP A 69 -13.06 -2.98 -28.30
C ASP A 69 -13.01 -4.05 -29.41
N ILE A 70 -12.16 -3.87 -30.42
CA ILE A 70 -12.09 -4.76 -31.59
C ILE A 70 -11.45 -6.12 -31.30
N PHE A 71 -10.43 -6.19 -30.45
CA PHE A 71 -9.70 -7.44 -30.18
C PHE A 71 -10.18 -8.18 -28.94
N MET A 72 -10.73 -7.50 -27.94
CA MET A 72 -11.27 -8.15 -26.73
C MET A 72 -12.80 -8.19 -26.70
N GLY A 73 -13.51 -7.45 -27.55
CA GLY A 73 -14.97 -7.35 -27.50
C GLY A 73 -15.48 -6.58 -26.29
N LEU A 74 -14.63 -5.77 -25.66
CA LEU A 74 -15.01 -4.95 -24.50
C LEU A 74 -15.37 -3.55 -24.97
N SER A 75 -16.67 -3.29 -25.10
CA SER A 75 -17.18 -1.98 -25.48
C SER A 75 -16.75 -0.89 -24.48
N ILE A 76 -16.50 0.31 -25.02
CA ILE A 76 -16.24 1.52 -24.25
C ILE A 76 -17.39 1.79 -23.26
N GLN A 77 -18.64 1.50 -23.65
CA GLN A 77 -19.81 1.67 -22.78
C GLN A 77 -19.79 0.74 -21.57
N LEU A 78 -19.38 -0.52 -21.76
CA LEU A 78 -19.24 -1.49 -20.67
C LEU A 78 -18.13 -1.07 -19.70
N THR A 79 -17.09 -0.43 -20.22
CA THR A 79 -15.98 0.11 -19.42
C THR A 79 -16.44 1.30 -18.57
N GLU A 80 -17.28 2.18 -19.13
CA GLU A 80 -17.90 3.28 -18.40
C GLU A 80 -18.91 2.80 -17.35
N GLU A 81 -19.77 1.82 -17.69
CA GLU A 81 -20.69 1.19 -16.74
C GLU A 81 -19.95 0.53 -15.58
N LEU A 82 -18.91 -0.26 -15.88
CA LEU A 82 -18.07 -0.87 -14.85
C LEU A 82 -17.38 0.20 -13.98
N SER A 83 -16.92 1.30 -14.57
CA SER A 83 -16.33 2.40 -13.81
C SER A 83 -17.34 3.04 -12.86
N ASN A 84 -18.59 3.22 -13.32
CA ASN A 84 -19.68 3.79 -12.54
C ASN A 84 -20.13 2.85 -11.41
N ASP A 85 -20.17 1.54 -11.67
CA ASP A 85 -20.47 0.52 -10.66
C ASP A 85 -19.37 0.44 -9.59
N LEU A 86 -18.10 0.52 -9.99
CA LEU A 86 -16.98 0.55 -9.06
C LEU A 86 -16.97 1.84 -8.22
N LEU A 87 -17.29 2.99 -8.82
CA LEU A 87 -17.48 4.26 -8.11
C LEU A 87 -18.64 4.18 -7.10
N ARG A 88 -19.78 3.62 -7.50
CA ARG A 88 -20.93 3.39 -6.61
C ARG A 88 -20.58 2.47 -5.45
N ARG A 89 -19.88 1.37 -5.72
CA ARG A 89 -19.47 0.40 -4.69
C ARG A 89 -18.48 1.01 -3.71
N ASN A 90 -17.53 1.81 -4.18
CA ASN A 90 -16.56 2.49 -3.31
C ASN A 90 -17.25 3.52 -2.40
N ASN A 91 -18.25 4.24 -2.91
CA ASN A 91 -19.03 5.21 -2.13
C ASN A 91 -20.02 4.53 -1.16
N GLY A 92 -20.39 3.27 -1.40
CA GLY A 92 -21.20 2.45 -0.48
C GLY A 92 -20.45 1.95 0.76
N PHE A 93 -19.11 1.90 0.73
CA PHE A 93 -18.28 1.51 1.88
C PHE A 93 -18.01 2.66 2.87
N SER A 94 -18.38 3.89 2.53
CA SER A 94 -18.28 5.07 3.41
C SER A 94 -19.53 5.33 4.26
N HIS A 95 -20.55 4.46 4.22
CA HIS A 95 -21.77 4.61 5.01
C HIS A 95 -21.86 3.58 6.14
N ASP A 96 -20.87 3.58 7.03
CA ASP A 96 -20.95 2.91 8.34
C ASP A 96 -20.61 3.89 9.47
N SER A 97 -21.29 5.03 9.46
CA SER A 97 -21.38 5.91 10.62
C SER A 97 -22.72 6.63 10.61
N HIS A 98 -23.60 6.15 11.50
CA HIS A 98 -24.83 6.78 12.02
C HIS A 98 -26.05 6.94 11.06
N PRO A 99 -27.17 6.25 11.37
CA PRO A 99 -28.44 6.45 10.67
C PRO A 99 -29.26 7.54 11.36
N GLU A 100 -28.97 8.83 11.16
CA GLU A 100 -29.90 9.91 11.58
C GLU A 100 -30.07 11.10 10.61
N ASP A 101 -29.32 11.24 9.53
CA ASP A 101 -29.49 12.40 8.63
C ASP A 101 -30.16 12.04 7.29
N GLU A 102 -31.39 11.54 7.35
CA GLU A 102 -32.26 11.32 6.18
C GLU A 102 -32.93 12.61 5.66
N GLN A 103 -32.42 13.79 6.04
CA GLN A 103 -33.07 15.06 5.72
C GLN A 103 -32.08 16.17 5.40
N ASN A 104 -31.18 15.94 4.44
CA ASN A 104 -30.61 17.06 3.70
C ASN A 104 -30.46 16.74 2.21
N ASN A 105 -31.30 17.41 1.44
CA ASN A 105 -31.41 17.34 -0.01
C ASN A 105 -30.21 18.07 -0.65
N GLY A 106 -29.01 17.58 -0.39
CA GLY A 106 -27.76 18.08 -0.95
C GLY A 106 -27.38 17.27 -2.17
N ARG A 107 -27.74 17.79 -3.35
CA ARG A 107 -27.21 17.40 -4.65
C ARG A 107 -25.67 17.37 -4.57
N PHE A 108 -25.11 16.21 -4.24
CA PHE A 108 -23.67 16.06 -4.04
C PHE A 108 -23.00 16.24 -5.41
N ASP A 109 -22.22 17.31 -5.51
CA ASP A 109 -21.71 17.87 -6.76
C ASP A 109 -20.72 16.89 -7.40
N ALA A 110 -21.18 16.10 -8.38
CA ALA A 110 -20.45 15.05 -9.09
C ALA A 110 -19.30 15.57 -9.99
N LYS A 111 -18.71 16.72 -9.65
CA LYS A 111 -17.80 17.47 -10.52
C LYS A 111 -16.37 17.62 -9.98
N LYS A 112 -15.99 16.89 -8.91
CA LYS A 112 -14.71 17.13 -8.21
C LYS A 112 -14.01 15.89 -7.65
N ASP A 113 -14.16 14.74 -8.28
CA ASP A 113 -13.41 13.55 -7.89
C ASP A 113 -12.41 13.20 -8.99
N ASP A 114 -11.13 13.55 -8.79
CA ASP A 114 -10.02 13.16 -9.67
C ASP A 114 -9.95 11.63 -9.85
N THR A 115 -10.49 10.89 -8.89
CA THR A 115 -10.77 9.44 -8.89
C THR A 115 -11.73 9.01 -10.01
N SER A 116 -12.77 9.79 -10.31
CA SER A 116 -13.75 9.47 -11.37
C SER A 116 -13.12 9.46 -12.77
N GLN A 117 -12.11 10.31 -13.02
CA GLN A 117 -11.36 10.31 -14.28
C GLN A 117 -10.22 9.28 -14.30
N LEU A 118 -9.71 8.89 -13.12
CA LEU A 118 -8.62 7.93 -13.00
C LEU A 118 -9.08 6.48 -13.18
N ILE A 119 -10.29 6.14 -12.72
CA ILE A 119 -10.82 4.76 -12.78
C ILE A 119 -10.96 4.26 -14.22
N PRO A 120 -11.60 4.98 -15.17
CA PRO A 120 -11.67 4.54 -16.56
C PRO A 120 -10.27 4.35 -17.18
N LEU A 121 -9.33 5.25 -16.87
CA LEU A 121 -7.95 5.14 -17.34
C LEU A 121 -7.24 3.90 -16.78
N MET A 122 -7.51 3.52 -15.53
CA MET A 122 -6.96 2.31 -14.90
C MET A 122 -7.56 1.05 -15.49
N ILE A 123 -8.86 1.02 -15.77
CA ILE A 123 -9.51 -0.11 -16.45
C ILE A 123 -8.91 -0.28 -17.85
N LEU A 124 -8.84 0.80 -18.64
CA LEU A 124 -8.21 0.78 -19.96
C LEU A 124 -6.76 0.28 -19.89
N PHE A 125 -5.98 0.75 -18.91
CA PHE A 125 -4.61 0.30 -18.70
C PHE A 125 -4.54 -1.20 -18.38
N ARG A 126 -5.42 -1.72 -17.51
CA ARG A 126 -5.48 -3.15 -17.16
C ARG A 126 -5.89 -4.01 -18.36
N CYS A 127 -6.89 -3.60 -19.13
CA CYS A 127 -7.31 -4.29 -20.35
C CYS A 127 -6.20 -4.29 -21.40
N SER A 128 -5.58 -3.12 -21.63
CA SER A 128 -4.45 -2.99 -22.57
C SER A 128 -3.26 -3.84 -22.17
N LEU A 129 -2.96 -3.95 -20.87
CA LEU A 129 -1.92 -4.85 -20.36
C LEU A 129 -2.20 -6.31 -20.68
N ALA A 130 -3.41 -6.78 -20.35
CA ALA A 130 -3.80 -8.16 -20.60
C ALA A 130 -3.76 -8.49 -22.10
N PHE A 131 -4.19 -7.56 -22.94
CA PHE A 131 -4.12 -7.68 -24.40
C PHE A 131 -2.67 -7.73 -24.92
N LEU A 132 -1.82 -6.79 -24.48
CA LEU A 132 -0.44 -6.69 -24.94
C LEU A 132 0.44 -7.84 -24.47
N GLU A 133 0.15 -8.41 -23.30
CA GLU A 133 0.80 -9.63 -22.81
C GLU A 133 0.58 -10.79 -23.79
N LYS A 134 -0.62 -10.92 -24.37
CA LYS A 134 -0.91 -11.93 -25.41
C LYS A 134 -0.28 -11.61 -26.75
N CYS A 135 -0.05 -10.32 -27.04
CA CYS A 135 0.69 -9.88 -28.22
C CYS A 135 2.22 -10.05 -28.07
N GLY A 136 2.72 -10.43 -26.89
CA GLY A 136 4.14 -10.66 -26.60
C GLY A 136 4.89 -9.41 -26.10
N VAL A 137 4.18 -8.39 -25.63
CA VAL A 137 4.76 -7.20 -24.98
C VAL A 137 4.45 -7.25 -23.49
N HIS A 138 5.45 -7.59 -22.67
CA HIS A 138 5.29 -7.75 -21.22
C HIS A 138 5.59 -6.48 -20.41
N ASP A 139 6.20 -5.47 -21.03
CA ASP A 139 6.73 -4.30 -20.33
C ASP A 139 5.88 -3.04 -20.46
N PHE A 140 4.61 -3.13 -20.88
CA PHE A 140 3.72 -1.97 -21.05
C PHE A 140 3.45 -1.25 -19.72
N ASN A 141 3.45 0.08 -19.74
CA ASN A 141 3.30 0.89 -18.52
C ASN A 141 2.30 2.06 -18.72
N ILE A 142 1.91 2.71 -17.63
CA ILE A 142 0.95 3.83 -17.69
C ILE A 142 1.52 5.07 -18.41
N MET A 143 2.85 5.21 -18.47
CA MET A 143 3.52 6.28 -19.20
C MET A 143 3.33 6.13 -20.71
N ASP A 144 3.14 4.91 -21.22
CA ASP A 144 2.83 4.67 -22.64
C ASP A 144 1.49 5.29 -23.06
N LEU A 145 0.55 5.43 -22.12
CA LEU A 145 -0.73 6.11 -22.34
C LEU A 145 -0.66 7.62 -22.03
N LYS A 146 0.03 8.02 -20.95
CA LYS A 146 0.10 9.45 -20.52
C LYS A 146 1.15 10.28 -21.27
N LYS A 147 2.28 9.68 -21.64
CA LYS A 147 3.41 10.34 -22.31
C LYS A 147 4.08 9.37 -23.29
N PRO A 148 3.41 9.07 -24.42
CA PRO A 148 3.88 8.08 -25.38
C PRO A 148 5.22 8.49 -26.01
N ASP A 149 6.15 7.54 -26.08
CA ASP A 149 7.40 7.69 -26.84
C ASP A 149 7.27 7.05 -28.22
N SER A 150 7.62 7.80 -29.26
CA SER A 150 7.57 7.40 -30.67
C SER A 150 8.15 6.01 -30.95
N GLN A 151 9.35 5.68 -30.45
CA GLN A 151 10.01 4.39 -30.72
C GLN A 151 9.34 3.25 -29.97
N ARG A 152 8.85 3.54 -28.76
CA ARG A 152 8.18 2.56 -27.91
C ARG A 152 6.79 2.22 -28.42
N ILE A 153 6.02 3.23 -28.84
CA ILE A 153 4.73 3.05 -29.51
C ILE A 153 4.89 2.29 -30.82
N ARG A 154 5.92 2.60 -31.63
CA ARG A 154 6.24 1.84 -32.84
C ARG A 154 6.41 0.34 -32.56
N ARG A 155 7.18 -0.01 -31.52
CA ARG A 155 7.36 -1.40 -31.08
C ARG A 155 6.04 -2.04 -30.66
N ILE A 156 5.25 -1.35 -29.84
CA ILE A 156 3.96 -1.87 -29.35
C ILE A 156 2.98 -2.09 -30.51
N LEU A 157 2.82 -1.11 -31.41
CA LEU A 157 1.96 -1.24 -32.58
C LEU A 157 2.42 -2.34 -33.54
N SER A 158 3.73 -2.57 -33.65
CA SER A 158 4.24 -3.70 -34.44
C SER A 158 3.80 -5.05 -33.86
N ALA A 159 3.77 -5.17 -32.53
CA ALA A 159 3.24 -6.37 -31.86
C ALA A 159 1.74 -6.56 -32.13
N VAL A 160 0.96 -5.48 -32.01
CA VAL A 160 -0.49 -5.49 -32.27
C VAL A 160 -0.80 -5.89 -33.71
N ILE A 161 -0.06 -5.35 -34.68
CA ILE A 161 -0.24 -5.70 -36.10
C ILE A 161 0.16 -7.16 -36.37
N ASN A 162 1.22 -7.65 -35.72
CA ASN A 162 1.59 -9.05 -35.82
C ASN A 162 0.49 -9.98 -35.28
N PHE A 163 -0.10 -9.62 -34.13
CA PHE A 163 -1.25 -10.32 -33.58
C PHE A 163 -2.48 -10.25 -34.51
N ALA A 164 -2.78 -9.08 -35.06
CA ALA A 164 -3.88 -8.90 -36.00
C ALA A 164 -3.74 -9.78 -37.25
N ARG A 165 -2.54 -9.84 -37.84
CA ARG A 165 -2.27 -10.72 -38.99
C ARG A 165 -2.44 -12.19 -38.63
N PHE A 166 -1.96 -12.59 -37.45
CA PHE A 166 -2.15 -13.96 -36.96
C PHE A 166 -3.64 -14.28 -36.75
N ARG A 167 -4.41 -13.34 -36.18
CA ARG A 167 -5.87 -13.48 -36.01
C ARG A 167 -6.55 -13.66 -37.37
N GLU A 168 -6.20 -12.86 -38.36
CA GLU A 168 -6.77 -12.94 -39.71
C GLU A 168 -6.46 -14.28 -40.39
N GLU A 169 -5.23 -14.79 -40.25
CA GLU A 169 -4.87 -16.11 -40.78
C GLU A 169 -5.66 -17.24 -40.11
N ARG A 170 -5.94 -17.13 -38.81
CA ARG A 170 -6.71 -18.12 -38.04
C ARG A 170 -8.23 -17.95 -38.16
N MET A 171 -8.75 -16.77 -38.53
CA MET A 171 -10.19 -16.55 -38.73
C MET A 171 -10.76 -17.49 -39.79
N LYS A 172 -9.96 -17.85 -40.81
CA LYS A 172 -10.33 -18.85 -41.82
C LYS A 172 -10.64 -20.23 -41.23
N ASP A 173 -9.94 -20.61 -40.16
CA ASP A 173 -10.20 -21.88 -39.47
C ASP A 173 -11.52 -21.82 -38.66
N CYS A 174 -11.94 -20.62 -38.26
CA CYS A 174 -13.18 -20.36 -37.52
C CYS A 174 -14.39 -20.06 -38.43
N GLU A 175 -14.18 -19.86 -39.73
CA GLU A 175 -15.22 -19.61 -40.73
C GLU A 175 -16.39 -20.62 -40.71
N PRO A 176 -16.18 -21.95 -40.60
CA PRO A 176 -17.31 -22.88 -40.52
C PRO A 176 -18.13 -22.71 -39.24
N ILE A 177 -17.50 -22.32 -38.12
CA ILE A 177 -18.21 -22.06 -36.86
C ILE A 177 -19.02 -20.78 -36.99
N ALA A 178 -18.45 -19.75 -37.61
CA ALA A 178 -19.15 -18.49 -37.87
C ALA A 178 -20.40 -18.71 -38.76
N GLN A 179 -20.29 -19.53 -39.80
CA GLN A 179 -21.42 -19.90 -40.67
C GLN A 179 -22.55 -20.59 -39.89
N VAL A 180 -22.22 -21.59 -39.05
CA VAL A 180 -23.23 -22.27 -38.22
C VAL A 180 -23.91 -21.31 -37.24
N CYS A 181 -23.15 -20.37 -36.64
CA CYS A 181 -23.72 -19.36 -35.77
C CYS A 181 -24.66 -18.40 -36.52
N GLU A 182 -24.32 -18.03 -37.75
CA GLU A 182 -25.15 -17.15 -38.59
C GLU A 182 -26.44 -17.86 -39.03
N GLU A 183 -26.36 -19.12 -39.47
CA GLU A 183 -27.52 -19.96 -39.78
C GLU A 183 -28.47 -20.08 -38.58
N LEU A 184 -27.93 -20.42 -37.42
CA LEU A 184 -28.73 -20.54 -36.20
C LEU A 184 -29.36 -19.21 -35.77
N SER A 185 -28.65 -18.10 -35.97
CA SER A 185 -29.18 -16.76 -35.69
C SER A 185 -30.30 -16.38 -36.67
N GLU A 186 -30.18 -16.76 -37.94
CA GLU A 186 -31.22 -16.55 -38.94
C GLU A 186 -32.47 -17.37 -38.60
N ASP A 187 -32.31 -18.63 -38.19
CA ASP A 187 -33.41 -19.49 -37.77
C ASP A 187 -34.10 -18.96 -36.51
N ALA A 188 -33.34 -18.45 -35.53
CA ALA A 188 -33.91 -17.78 -34.37
C ALA A 188 -34.76 -16.57 -34.76
N ARG A 189 -34.26 -15.72 -35.69
CA ARG A 189 -35.02 -14.57 -36.20
C ARG A 189 -36.29 -14.99 -36.94
N LYS A 190 -36.25 -16.09 -37.71
CA LYS A 190 -37.44 -16.63 -38.39
C LYS A 190 -38.49 -17.04 -37.37
N VAL A 191 -38.11 -17.81 -36.35
CA VAL A 191 -39.03 -18.24 -35.28
C VAL A 191 -39.59 -17.04 -34.51
N GLU A 192 -38.77 -16.06 -34.17
CA GLU A 192 -39.24 -14.82 -33.53
C GLU A 192 -40.27 -14.08 -34.40
N SER A 193 -40.03 -14.00 -35.71
CA SER A 193 -40.98 -13.38 -36.64
C SER A 193 -42.30 -14.15 -36.73
N GLU A 194 -42.26 -15.49 -36.72
CA GLU A 194 -43.45 -16.34 -36.71
C GLU A 194 -44.26 -16.17 -35.42
N ILE A 195 -43.59 -16.09 -34.27
CA ILE A 195 -44.23 -15.83 -32.97
C ILE A 195 -45.00 -14.50 -33.02
N VAL A 196 -44.38 -13.45 -33.55
CA VAL A 196 -45.04 -12.13 -33.69
C VAL A 196 -46.26 -12.21 -34.62
N LEU A 197 -46.16 -12.96 -35.74
CA LEU A 197 -47.28 -13.13 -36.66
C LEU A 197 -48.46 -13.89 -36.02
N VAL A 198 -48.19 -14.99 -35.31
CA VAL A 198 -49.21 -15.77 -34.61
C VAL A 198 -49.86 -14.95 -33.49
N GLN A 199 -49.07 -14.17 -32.75
CA GLN A 199 -49.60 -13.30 -31.70
C GLN A 199 -50.58 -12.26 -32.28
N ASN A 200 -50.23 -11.64 -33.42
CA ASN A 200 -51.12 -10.70 -34.11
C ASN A 200 -52.41 -11.36 -34.63
N GLU A 201 -52.36 -12.63 -35.02
CA GLU A 201 -53.54 -13.39 -35.47
C GLU A 201 -54.47 -13.73 -34.29
N ILE A 202 -53.90 -14.11 -33.15
CA ILE A 202 -54.64 -14.32 -31.89
C ILE A 202 -55.37 -13.05 -31.48
N ASP A 203 -54.71 -11.89 -31.56
CA ASP A 203 -55.31 -10.62 -31.15
C ASP A 203 -56.47 -10.21 -32.07
N LYS A 204 -56.35 -10.44 -33.39
CA LYS A 204 -57.46 -10.24 -34.35
C LYS A 204 -58.65 -11.15 -34.09
N LEU A 205 -58.41 -12.43 -33.77
CA LEU A 205 -59.48 -13.37 -33.46
C LEU A 205 -60.20 -13.02 -32.16
N ARG A 206 -59.48 -12.48 -31.16
CA ARG A 206 -60.09 -11.97 -29.92
C ARG A 206 -61.01 -10.77 -30.17
N GLU A 207 -60.63 -9.89 -31.08
CA GLU A 207 -61.45 -8.73 -31.45
C GLU A 207 -62.77 -9.15 -32.14
N GLN A 208 -62.72 -10.13 -33.05
CA GLN A 208 -63.91 -10.66 -33.75
C GLN A 208 -64.90 -11.39 -32.83
N VAL A 209 -64.43 -11.95 -31.70
CA VAL A 209 -65.29 -12.62 -30.72
C VAL A 209 -65.98 -11.60 -29.78
N GLY A 210 -65.44 -10.39 -29.66
CA GLY A 210 -66.05 -9.30 -28.89
C GLY A 210 -67.33 -8.72 -29.51
N GLU A 211 -67.36 -8.57 -30.83
CA GLU A 211 -68.45 -7.86 -31.55
C GLU A 211 -69.75 -8.68 -31.67
N ASN A 212 -69.68 -10.01 -31.64
CA ASN A 212 -70.84 -10.89 -31.89
C ASN A 212 -71.82 -11.01 -30.70
N ASN A 213 -71.53 -10.43 -29.54
CA ASN A 213 -72.27 -10.71 -28.29
C ASN A 213 -73.32 -9.65 -27.87
N GLU A 214 -73.51 -8.57 -28.64
CA GLU A 214 -74.34 -7.42 -28.20
C GLU A 214 -75.79 -7.39 -28.74
N GLY A 215 -76.13 -8.17 -29.77
CA GLY A 215 -77.39 -7.96 -30.54
C GLY A 215 -78.71 -8.53 -29.98
N ASN A 216 -78.71 -9.55 -29.11
CA ASN A 216 -79.89 -10.44 -28.97
C ASN A 216 -80.43 -10.64 -27.54
N LYS A 217 -80.73 -9.57 -26.77
CA LYS A 217 -81.00 -9.73 -25.32
C LYS A 217 -82.31 -9.23 -24.69
N LYS A 218 -83.36 -8.78 -25.39
CA LYS A 218 -84.52 -8.16 -24.69
C LYS A 218 -85.94 -8.72 -24.87
N SER A 219 -86.21 -9.69 -25.76
CA SER A 219 -87.58 -10.27 -25.87
C SER A 219 -87.68 -11.77 -25.59
N THR A 220 -86.57 -12.44 -25.32
CA THR A 220 -86.49 -13.90 -25.17
C THR A 220 -85.86 -14.23 -23.81
N LEU A 221 -86.49 -13.87 -22.71
CA LEU A 221 -86.00 -14.26 -21.36
C LEU A 221 -86.86 -15.38 -20.76
N ALA A 222 -88.17 -15.36 -21.00
CA ALA A 222 -89.05 -16.42 -20.52
C ALA A 222 -89.00 -17.70 -21.38
N GLN A 223 -88.98 -17.56 -22.71
CA GLN A 223 -88.78 -18.68 -23.64
C GLN A 223 -87.36 -19.22 -23.55
N LEU A 224 -86.36 -18.35 -23.32
CA LEU A 224 -84.96 -18.73 -23.17
C LEU A 224 -84.70 -19.41 -21.83
N ASN A 225 -85.46 -19.16 -20.76
CA ASN A 225 -85.25 -19.89 -19.50
C ASN A 225 -85.79 -21.33 -19.60
N ASN A 226 -86.94 -21.54 -20.24
CA ASN A 226 -87.47 -22.88 -20.53
C ASN A 226 -86.65 -23.62 -21.60
N TYR A 227 -86.20 -22.91 -22.63
CA TYR A 227 -85.28 -23.45 -23.62
C TYR A 227 -83.91 -23.72 -23.00
N ASN A 228 -83.36 -22.85 -22.15
CA ASN A 228 -82.12 -23.07 -21.41
C ASN A 228 -82.22 -24.26 -20.45
N SER A 229 -83.35 -24.48 -19.79
CA SER A 229 -83.51 -25.66 -18.91
C SER A 229 -83.49 -26.96 -19.72
N LYS A 230 -84.19 -27.00 -20.86
CA LYS A 230 -84.12 -28.15 -21.79
C LYS A 230 -82.74 -28.30 -22.44
N LEU A 231 -82.12 -27.19 -22.85
CA LEU A 231 -80.80 -27.14 -23.46
C LEU A 231 -79.70 -27.48 -22.43
N GLN A 232 -79.89 -27.16 -21.15
CA GLN A 232 -79.01 -27.59 -20.05
C GLN A 232 -79.14 -29.10 -19.79
N ALA A 233 -80.35 -29.65 -19.87
CA ALA A 233 -80.55 -31.10 -19.77
C ALA A 233 -79.95 -31.84 -20.98
N GLU A 234 -80.13 -31.31 -22.20
CA GLU A 234 -79.50 -31.81 -23.40
C GLU A 234 -77.99 -31.64 -23.36
N LEU A 235 -77.46 -30.49 -22.94
CA LEU A 235 -76.02 -30.25 -22.75
C LEU A 235 -75.44 -31.20 -21.72
N LYS A 236 -76.13 -31.47 -20.61
CA LYS A 236 -75.64 -32.42 -19.60
C LYS A 236 -75.64 -33.86 -20.13
N ASN A 237 -76.60 -34.22 -20.97
CA ASN A 237 -76.61 -35.52 -21.65
C ASN A 237 -75.55 -35.60 -22.75
N LEU A 238 -75.34 -34.52 -23.50
CA LEU A 238 -74.29 -34.39 -24.52
C LEU A 238 -72.91 -34.37 -23.89
N GLU A 239 -72.76 -33.76 -22.72
CA GLU A 239 -71.53 -33.73 -21.93
C GLU A 239 -71.23 -35.13 -21.40
N LYS A 240 -72.22 -35.84 -20.86
CA LYS A 240 -72.05 -37.27 -20.52
C LYS A 240 -71.67 -38.10 -21.72
N ALA A 241 -72.37 -37.96 -22.85
CA ALA A 241 -72.05 -38.67 -24.07
C ALA A 241 -70.66 -38.31 -24.61
N SER A 242 -70.26 -37.04 -24.54
CA SER A 242 -68.94 -36.55 -24.92
C SER A 242 -67.86 -37.09 -24.00
N THR A 243 -68.07 -37.10 -22.67
CA THR A 243 -67.12 -37.68 -21.72
C THR A 243 -66.97 -39.19 -21.93
N GLN A 244 -68.06 -39.89 -22.26
CA GLN A 244 -68.04 -41.30 -22.58
C GLN A 244 -67.33 -41.56 -23.90
N LEU A 245 -67.59 -40.76 -24.94
CA LEU A 245 -66.91 -40.87 -26.23
C LEU A 245 -65.43 -40.49 -26.13
N GLN A 246 -65.06 -39.53 -25.27
CA GLN A 246 -63.68 -39.18 -24.98
C GLN A 246 -62.96 -40.31 -24.23
N LEU A 247 -63.64 -40.96 -23.28
CA LEU A 247 -63.11 -42.13 -22.60
C LEU A 247 -62.93 -43.30 -23.57
N GLU A 248 -63.93 -43.60 -24.40
CA GLU A 248 -63.85 -44.61 -25.45
C GLU A 248 -62.73 -44.27 -26.45
N HIS A 249 -62.60 -43.03 -26.89
CA HIS A 249 -61.53 -42.59 -27.78
C HIS A 249 -60.14 -42.70 -27.12
N ALA A 250 -60.02 -42.40 -25.82
CA ALA A 250 -58.79 -42.60 -25.07
C ALA A 250 -58.44 -44.10 -24.98
N GLN A 251 -59.42 -44.95 -24.68
CA GLN A 251 -59.27 -46.41 -24.68
C GLN A 251 -58.89 -46.95 -26.06
N TYR A 252 -59.52 -46.47 -27.13
CA TYR A 252 -59.17 -46.85 -28.50
C TYR A 252 -57.77 -46.38 -28.89
N LYS A 253 -57.36 -45.19 -28.46
CA LYS A 253 -55.99 -44.68 -28.70
C LYS A 253 -54.95 -45.52 -27.94
N GLU A 254 -55.26 -45.90 -26.72
CA GLU A 254 -54.41 -46.78 -25.91
C GLU A 254 -54.31 -48.18 -26.53
N GLN A 255 -55.44 -48.77 -26.95
CA GLN A 255 -55.46 -50.05 -27.66
C GLN A 255 -54.73 -49.98 -29.01
N LYS A 256 -54.91 -48.91 -29.77
CA LYS A 256 -54.19 -48.69 -31.04
C LYS A 256 -52.69 -48.57 -30.82
N ASN A 257 -52.26 -47.82 -29.81
CA ASN A 257 -50.85 -47.69 -29.49
C ASN A 257 -50.27 -49.01 -28.98
N GLY A 258 -50.99 -49.73 -28.12
CA GLY A 258 -50.59 -51.06 -27.66
C GLY A 258 -50.47 -52.07 -28.80
N LEU A 259 -51.42 -52.07 -29.74
CA LEU A 259 -51.34 -52.89 -30.95
C LEU A 259 -50.20 -52.46 -31.87
N LEU A 260 -49.92 -51.16 -31.99
CA LEU A 260 -48.81 -50.66 -32.79
C LEU A 260 -47.46 -51.07 -32.20
N ASP A 261 -47.32 -51.03 -30.87
CA ASP A 261 -46.10 -51.46 -30.20
C ASP A 261 -45.94 -52.99 -30.27
N GLN A 262 -47.01 -53.76 -30.09
CA GLN A 262 -46.99 -55.20 -30.37
C GLN A 262 -46.63 -55.51 -31.84
N PHE A 263 -47.11 -54.71 -32.78
CA PHE A 263 -46.77 -54.85 -34.19
C PHE A 263 -45.30 -54.53 -34.46
N LYS A 264 -44.75 -53.47 -33.84
CA LYS A 264 -43.32 -53.15 -33.94
C LYS A 264 -42.46 -54.25 -33.34
N ASP A 265 -42.86 -54.80 -32.19
CA ASP A 265 -42.14 -55.90 -31.53
C ASP A 265 -42.18 -57.17 -32.39
N LEU A 266 -43.35 -57.52 -32.94
CA LEU A 266 -43.51 -58.63 -33.88
C LEU A 266 -42.71 -58.40 -35.17
N HIS A 267 -42.75 -57.20 -35.73
CA HIS A 267 -41.98 -56.83 -36.92
C HIS A 267 -40.48 -56.94 -36.67
N TRP A 268 -40.01 -56.41 -35.54
CA TRP A 268 -38.60 -56.52 -35.15
C TRP A 268 -38.20 -57.98 -34.96
N LEU A 269 -39.05 -58.80 -34.33
CA LEU A 269 -38.79 -60.22 -34.15
C LEU A 269 -38.72 -60.95 -35.49
N VAL A 270 -39.64 -60.67 -36.42
CA VAL A 270 -39.65 -61.26 -37.76
C VAL A 270 -38.41 -60.83 -38.56
N GLU A 271 -38.01 -59.56 -38.49
CA GLU A 271 -36.80 -59.06 -39.15
C GLU A 271 -35.55 -59.76 -38.61
N LYS A 272 -35.46 -59.92 -37.28
CA LYS A 272 -34.37 -60.64 -36.62
C LYS A 272 -34.34 -62.11 -37.02
N GLU A 273 -35.47 -62.80 -36.97
CA GLU A 273 -35.59 -64.20 -37.38
C GLU A 273 -35.29 -64.37 -38.88
N ALA A 274 -35.68 -63.42 -39.73
CA ALA A 274 -35.34 -63.44 -41.15
C ALA A 274 -33.83 -63.31 -41.37
N LEU A 275 -33.16 -62.40 -40.65
CA LEU A 275 -31.70 -62.28 -40.66
C LEU A 275 -31.01 -63.55 -40.16
N ASP A 276 -31.54 -64.17 -39.10
CA ASP A 276 -31.00 -65.41 -38.55
C ASP A 276 -31.24 -66.59 -39.50
N VAL A 277 -32.39 -66.67 -40.17
CA VAL A 277 -32.66 -67.65 -41.24
C VAL A 277 -31.71 -67.46 -42.43
N GLU A 278 -31.42 -66.22 -42.82
CA GLU A 278 -30.46 -65.93 -43.90
C GLU A 278 -29.04 -66.38 -43.51
N LYS A 279 -28.63 -66.12 -42.26
CA LYS A 279 -27.39 -66.65 -41.69
C LYS A 279 -27.39 -68.18 -41.68
N TYR A 280 -28.45 -68.84 -41.21
CA TYR A 280 -28.50 -70.30 -41.16
C TYR A 280 -28.58 -70.95 -42.54
N LYS A 281 -29.23 -70.33 -43.52
CA LYS A 281 -29.15 -70.74 -44.93
C LYS A 281 -27.73 -70.66 -45.47
N SER A 282 -26.98 -69.61 -45.09
CA SER A 282 -25.56 -69.53 -45.41
C SER A 282 -24.75 -70.65 -44.74
N PHE A 283 -25.09 -71.06 -43.51
CA PHE A 283 -24.45 -72.18 -42.81
C PHE A 283 -24.88 -73.57 -43.31
N MET A 284 -26.08 -73.72 -43.89
CA MET A 284 -26.54 -75.00 -44.45
C MET A 284 -25.82 -75.37 -45.77
N LEU A 285 -25.18 -74.39 -46.41
CA LEU A 285 -24.37 -74.52 -47.62
C LEU A 285 -22.86 -74.69 -47.34
N ILE A 286 -22.44 -74.65 -46.07
CA ILE A 286 -21.02 -74.65 -45.67
C ILE A 286 -20.57 -76.06 -45.30
N ASN A 287 -19.51 -76.53 -45.97
CA ASN A 287 -18.92 -77.85 -45.76
C ASN A 287 -18.28 -77.95 -44.37
N ALA A 288 -18.28 -79.14 -43.76
CA ALA A 288 -17.68 -79.39 -42.44
C ALA A 288 -16.18 -78.99 -42.33
N SER A 289 -15.47 -78.81 -43.45
CA SER A 289 -14.10 -78.27 -43.44
C SER A 289 -14.04 -76.76 -43.19
N GLU A 290 -14.99 -75.99 -43.71
CA GLU A 290 -15.04 -74.52 -43.54
C GLU A 290 -15.42 -74.15 -42.09
N LEU A 291 -16.24 -74.97 -41.44
CA LEU A 291 -16.55 -74.80 -40.01
C LEU A 291 -15.32 -75.03 -39.11
N ASN A 292 -14.48 -76.03 -39.45
CA ASN A 292 -13.24 -76.27 -38.72
C ASN A 292 -12.22 -75.15 -38.93
N THR A 293 -12.12 -74.57 -40.13
CA THR A 293 -11.26 -73.40 -40.35
C THR A 293 -11.74 -72.18 -39.57
N ILE A 294 -13.05 -71.94 -39.50
CA ILE A 294 -13.61 -70.86 -38.67
C ILE A 294 -13.36 -71.11 -37.18
N LEU A 295 -13.46 -72.36 -36.72
CA LEU A 295 -13.19 -72.72 -35.33
C LEU A 295 -11.71 -72.48 -34.97
N ASP A 296 -10.78 -72.81 -35.86
CA ASP A 296 -9.35 -72.58 -35.64
C ASP A 296 -9.00 -71.08 -35.73
N ASP A 297 -9.62 -70.32 -36.63
CA ASP A 297 -9.49 -68.86 -36.67
C ASP A 297 -10.04 -68.19 -35.41
N LEU A 298 -11.17 -68.67 -34.88
CA LEU A 298 -11.74 -68.18 -33.62
C LEU A 298 -10.87 -68.54 -32.42
N LYS A 299 -10.28 -69.74 -32.39
CA LYS A 299 -9.31 -70.11 -31.33
C LYS A 299 -8.07 -69.24 -31.38
N LYS A 300 -7.55 -68.96 -32.58
CA LYS A 300 -6.40 -68.08 -32.77
C LYS A 300 -6.73 -66.65 -32.34
N SER A 301 -7.90 -66.13 -32.73
CA SER A 301 -8.39 -64.84 -32.28
C SER A 301 -8.59 -64.77 -30.76
N LEU A 302 -8.99 -65.88 -30.12
CA LEU A 302 -9.11 -65.98 -28.67
C LEU A 302 -7.73 -65.94 -28.00
N GLU A 303 -6.74 -66.67 -28.52
CA GLU A 303 -5.36 -66.62 -28.02
C GLU A 303 -4.75 -65.23 -28.18
N ASP A 304 -4.97 -64.56 -29.32
CA ASP A 304 -4.51 -63.20 -29.56
C ASP A 304 -5.16 -62.21 -28.57
N ALA A 305 -6.48 -62.33 -28.36
CA ALA A 305 -7.20 -61.50 -27.38
C ALA A 305 -6.74 -61.75 -25.93
N GLU A 306 -6.45 -63.00 -25.55
CA GLU A 306 -5.89 -63.33 -24.23
C GLU A 306 -4.47 -62.76 -24.04
N GLN A 307 -3.64 -62.78 -25.09
CA GLN A 307 -2.31 -62.17 -25.04
C GLN A 307 -2.39 -60.64 -24.93
N GLU A 308 -3.29 -60.00 -25.68
CA GLU A 308 -3.54 -58.56 -25.57
C GLU A 308 -4.06 -58.18 -24.18
N LEU A 309 -4.96 -58.98 -23.60
CA LEU A 309 -5.45 -58.78 -22.24
C LEU A 309 -4.30 -58.84 -21.23
N ARG A 310 -3.46 -59.89 -21.27
CA ARG A 310 -2.29 -60.01 -20.37
C ARG A 310 -1.30 -58.87 -20.54
N ALA A 311 -1.04 -58.45 -21.79
CA ALA A 311 -0.19 -57.30 -22.06
C ALA A 311 -0.80 -56.00 -21.50
N GLY A 312 -2.12 -55.85 -21.59
CA GLY A 312 -2.89 -54.76 -21.00
C GLY A 312 -2.80 -54.74 -19.47
N GLU A 313 -2.96 -55.89 -18.81
CA GLU A 313 -2.85 -56.04 -17.37
C GLU A 313 -1.45 -55.68 -16.85
N ILE A 314 -0.39 -56.13 -17.52
CA ILE A 314 1.00 -55.77 -17.17
C ILE A 314 1.22 -54.26 -17.33
N LYS A 315 0.71 -53.65 -18.42
CA LYS A 315 0.78 -52.19 -18.61
C LYS A 315 0.03 -51.45 -17.50
N LEU A 316 -1.14 -51.94 -17.10
CA LEU A 316 -1.95 -51.33 -16.05
C LEU A 316 -1.26 -51.44 -14.69
N GLN A 317 -0.67 -52.59 -14.38
CA GLN A 317 0.12 -52.78 -13.15
C GLN A 317 1.36 -51.88 -13.13
N ASN A 318 2.07 -51.74 -14.24
CA ASN A 318 3.22 -50.84 -14.35
C ASN A 318 2.80 -49.37 -14.15
N ARG A 319 1.68 -48.95 -14.77
CA ARG A 319 1.12 -47.61 -14.56
C ARG A 319 0.72 -47.38 -13.10
N SER A 320 0.13 -48.38 -12.43
CA SER A 320 -0.21 -48.30 -11.01
C SER A 320 1.03 -48.05 -10.15
N LYS A 321 2.13 -48.78 -10.39
CA LYS A 321 3.41 -48.56 -9.71
C LYS A 321 3.99 -47.17 -9.99
N THR A 322 3.87 -46.68 -11.21
CA THR A 322 4.30 -45.30 -11.56
C THR A 322 3.47 -44.26 -10.80
N ILE A 323 2.16 -44.45 -10.70
CA ILE A 323 1.27 -43.55 -9.96
C ILE A 323 1.63 -43.55 -8.47
N GLU A 324 1.89 -44.70 -7.87
CA GLU A 324 2.35 -44.79 -6.47
C GLU A 324 3.68 -44.07 -6.27
N SER A 325 4.66 -44.28 -7.17
CA SER A 325 5.94 -43.57 -7.11
C SER A 325 5.79 -42.06 -7.27
N ILE A 326 4.85 -41.59 -8.10
CA ILE A 326 4.57 -40.16 -8.24
C ILE A 326 3.95 -39.63 -6.95
N LYS A 327 3.01 -40.35 -6.35
CA LYS A 327 2.40 -39.95 -5.07
C LYS A 327 3.44 -39.84 -3.95
N THR A 328 4.37 -40.80 -3.84
CA THR A 328 5.43 -40.71 -2.83
C THR A 328 6.31 -39.47 -3.07
N THR A 329 6.66 -39.16 -4.32
CA THR A 329 7.42 -37.93 -4.62
C THR A 329 6.60 -36.66 -4.37
N GLU A 330 5.29 -36.69 -4.58
CA GLU A 330 4.40 -35.57 -4.27
C GLU A 330 4.36 -35.30 -2.75
N ASP A 331 4.28 -36.35 -1.93
CA ASP A 331 4.29 -36.24 -0.48
C ASP A 331 5.66 -35.75 0.04
N GLU A 332 6.76 -36.20 -0.56
CA GLU A 332 8.10 -35.66 -0.29
C GLU A 332 8.20 -34.17 -0.65
N LEU A 333 7.66 -33.76 -1.79
CA LEU A 333 7.62 -32.35 -2.19
C LEU A 333 6.78 -31.50 -1.24
N LYS A 334 5.65 -32.02 -0.75
CA LYS A 334 4.85 -31.35 0.30
C LYS A 334 5.64 -31.18 1.59
N ASN A 335 6.40 -32.19 1.99
CA ASN A 335 7.28 -32.10 3.17
C ASN A 335 8.43 -31.10 2.97
N ILE A 336 8.99 -31.01 1.77
CA ILE A 336 10.00 -29.97 1.47
C ILE A 336 9.35 -28.58 1.53
N LEU A 337 8.14 -28.43 1.01
CA LEU A 337 7.41 -27.16 1.03
C LEU A 337 7.14 -26.69 2.48
N THR A 338 6.77 -27.59 3.38
CA THR A 338 6.56 -27.25 4.80
C THR A 338 7.86 -26.84 5.49
N ILE A 339 8.98 -27.50 5.18
CA ILE A 339 10.31 -27.10 5.67
C ILE A 339 10.72 -25.72 5.13
N VAL A 340 10.47 -25.46 3.84
CA VAL A 340 10.74 -24.14 3.24
C VAL A 340 9.90 -23.07 3.92
N GLN A 341 8.63 -23.34 4.22
CA GLN A 341 7.78 -22.40 4.95
C GLN A 341 8.33 -22.12 6.36
N SER A 342 8.79 -23.13 7.10
CA SER A 342 9.40 -22.91 8.41
C SER A 342 10.69 -22.09 8.32
N ILE A 343 11.50 -22.29 7.28
CA ILE A 343 12.70 -21.47 7.05
C ILE A 343 12.33 -20.02 6.76
N ILE A 344 11.28 -19.77 5.99
CA ILE A 344 10.79 -18.41 5.72
C ILE A 344 10.35 -17.75 7.03
N ASP A 345 9.61 -18.45 7.87
CA ASP A 345 9.16 -17.93 9.17
C ASP A 345 10.35 -17.63 10.10
N ASP A 346 11.38 -18.48 10.11
CA ASP A 346 12.61 -18.26 10.86
C ASP A 346 13.44 -17.09 10.32
N LEU A 347 13.47 -16.86 9.00
CA LEU A 347 14.11 -15.69 8.40
C LEU A 347 13.42 -14.40 8.84
N VAL A 348 12.09 -14.38 8.91
CA VAL A 348 11.34 -13.22 9.42
C VAL A 348 11.70 -12.93 10.87
N ARG A 349 11.73 -13.97 11.73
CA ARG A 349 12.15 -13.83 13.13
C ARG A 349 13.59 -13.33 13.26
N LEU A 350 14.50 -13.81 12.42
CA LEU A 350 15.89 -13.35 12.43
C LEU A 350 16.00 -11.86 12.05
N GLU A 351 15.22 -11.40 11.08
CA GLU A 351 15.19 -9.98 10.72
C GLU A 351 14.61 -9.13 11.86
N GLU A 352 13.55 -9.58 12.54
CA GLU A 352 13.03 -8.91 13.73
C GLU A 352 14.09 -8.77 14.83
N VAL A 353 14.79 -9.86 15.16
CA VAL A 353 15.88 -9.84 16.14
C VAL A 353 17.01 -8.90 15.70
N ARG A 354 17.36 -8.90 14.42
CA ARG A 354 18.36 -7.99 13.86
C ARG A 354 17.94 -6.53 14.02
N THR A 355 16.69 -6.18 13.70
CA THR A 355 16.20 -4.80 13.92
C THR A 355 16.18 -4.42 15.40
N ALA A 356 15.95 -5.37 16.30
CA ALA A 356 16.04 -5.13 17.74
C ALA A 356 17.47 -4.88 18.20
N ILE A 357 18.45 -5.62 17.66
CA ILE A 357 19.88 -5.40 17.90
C ILE A 357 20.30 -4.02 17.39
N ASP A 358 19.90 -3.64 16.17
CA ASP A 358 20.23 -2.33 15.60
C ASP A 358 19.68 -1.17 16.45
N LYS A 359 18.46 -1.32 16.97
CA LYS A 359 17.89 -0.36 17.94
C LYS A 359 18.71 -0.29 19.23
N GLN A 360 19.14 -1.43 19.76
CA GLN A 360 19.94 -1.48 20.98
C GLN A 360 21.34 -0.87 20.78
N LEU A 361 21.95 -1.09 19.61
CA LEU A 361 23.21 -0.45 19.22
C LEU A 361 23.05 1.07 19.12
N ALA A 362 22.00 1.56 18.47
CA ALA A 362 21.74 3.00 18.40
C ALA A 362 21.49 3.63 19.77
N LEU A 363 20.89 2.90 20.72
CA LEU A 363 20.74 3.36 22.11
C LEU A 363 22.10 3.39 22.83
N ARG A 364 22.93 2.35 22.65
CA ARG A 364 24.29 2.30 23.20
C ARG A 364 25.16 3.44 22.68
N ASP A 365 25.10 3.76 21.38
CA ASP A 365 25.86 4.86 20.80
C ASP A 365 25.46 6.21 21.41
N LYS A 366 24.15 6.44 21.63
CA LYS A 366 23.66 7.63 22.34
C LYS A 366 24.12 7.70 23.79
N GLU A 367 24.16 6.56 24.48
CA GLU A 367 24.68 6.52 25.85
C GLU A 367 26.18 6.79 25.89
N ILE A 368 26.94 6.31 24.91
CA ILE A 368 28.37 6.62 24.78
C ILE A 368 28.57 8.13 24.57
N THR A 369 27.84 8.76 23.65
CA THR A 369 27.95 10.21 23.45
C THR A 369 27.59 11.00 24.72
N ASN A 370 26.56 10.56 25.45
CA ASN A 370 26.20 11.19 26.72
C ASN A 370 27.31 11.03 27.77
N ILE A 371 27.97 9.87 27.84
CA ILE A 371 29.10 9.64 28.73
C ILE A 371 30.26 10.57 28.36
N GLU A 372 30.59 10.69 27.06
CA GLU A 372 31.62 11.60 26.58
C GLU A 372 31.32 13.06 26.94
N GLU A 373 30.08 13.51 26.77
CA GLU A 373 29.65 14.86 27.18
C GLU A 373 29.81 15.07 28.69
N ILE A 374 29.37 14.12 29.53
CA ILE A 374 29.54 14.18 30.98
C ILE A 374 31.03 14.20 31.34
N GLU A 375 31.86 13.38 30.69
CA GLU A 375 33.32 13.40 30.92
C GLU A 375 33.94 14.76 30.58
N THR A 376 33.52 15.40 29.49
CA THR A 376 34.00 16.75 29.17
C THR A 376 33.60 17.76 30.25
N LEU A 377 32.36 17.69 30.75
CA LEU A 377 31.88 18.55 31.82
C LEU A 377 32.62 18.32 33.15
N ILE A 378 32.96 17.07 33.45
CA ILE A 378 33.78 16.70 34.62
C ILE A 378 35.17 17.34 34.48
N ARG A 379 35.84 17.19 33.33
CA ARG A 379 37.17 17.77 33.11
C ARG A 379 37.17 19.29 33.21
N GLU A 380 36.14 19.95 32.68
CA GLU A 380 35.96 21.39 32.83
C GLU A 380 35.78 21.79 34.29
N SER A 381 34.91 21.08 35.02
CA SER A 381 34.66 21.32 36.45
C SER A 381 35.92 21.11 37.30
N GLU A 382 36.69 20.05 37.04
CA GLU A 382 37.99 19.81 37.68
C GLU A 382 38.98 20.95 37.44
N ARG A 383 39.02 21.49 36.21
CA ARG A 383 39.85 22.65 35.87
C ARG A 383 39.39 23.90 36.63
N PHE A 384 38.08 24.13 36.76
CA PHE A 384 37.55 25.22 37.57
C PHE A 384 37.92 25.06 39.04
N LEU A 385 37.73 23.87 39.61
CA LEU A 385 38.11 23.57 40.99
C LEU A 385 39.60 23.83 41.23
N LYS A 386 40.48 23.33 40.36
CA LYS A 386 41.92 23.58 40.46
C LYS A 386 42.27 25.07 40.40
N ASN A 387 41.68 25.82 39.47
CA ASN A 387 41.88 27.27 39.38
C ASN A 387 41.40 28.00 40.65
N HIS A 388 40.29 27.56 41.23
CA HIS A 388 39.77 28.14 42.48
C HIS A 388 40.62 27.75 43.69
N GLU A 389 41.12 26.52 43.77
CA GLU A 389 42.07 26.09 44.78
C GLU A 389 43.37 26.89 44.72
N GLU A 390 43.94 27.10 43.53
CA GLU A 390 45.13 27.94 43.34
C GLU A 390 44.88 29.39 43.78
N LYS A 391 43.70 29.95 43.46
CA LYS A 391 43.30 31.28 43.95
C LYS A 391 43.20 31.31 45.48
N ILE A 392 42.57 30.32 46.10
CA ILE A 392 42.45 30.21 47.57
C ILE A 392 43.84 30.08 48.21
N GLN A 393 44.73 29.27 47.63
CA GLN A 393 46.10 29.15 48.14
C GLN A 393 46.86 30.47 48.03
N ASN A 394 46.74 31.19 46.92
CA ASN A 394 47.41 32.48 46.74
C ASN A 394 46.85 33.56 47.68
N THR A 395 45.53 33.63 47.87
CA THR A 395 44.92 34.57 48.82
C THR A 395 45.29 34.22 50.27
N ASN A 396 45.34 32.94 50.63
CA ASN A 396 45.81 32.49 51.94
C ASN A 396 47.30 32.85 52.17
N LYS A 397 48.17 32.63 51.18
CA LYS A 397 49.59 33.05 51.25
C LYS A 397 49.70 34.57 51.42
N LEU A 398 48.93 35.35 50.67
CA LEU A 398 48.92 36.81 50.78
C LEU A 398 48.41 37.26 52.17
N ALA A 399 47.34 36.64 52.67
CA ALA A 399 46.81 36.90 53.99
C ALA A 399 47.81 36.55 55.11
N SER A 400 48.54 35.44 54.98
CA SER A 400 49.61 35.06 55.91
C SER A 400 50.75 36.07 55.91
N LYS A 401 51.26 36.47 54.73
CA LYS A 401 52.28 37.52 54.60
C LYS A 401 51.84 38.84 55.22
N LYS A 402 50.62 39.30 54.91
CA LYS A 402 50.05 40.51 55.53
C LYS A 402 49.93 40.39 57.05
N ARG A 403 49.58 39.22 57.59
CA ARG A 403 49.55 38.96 59.04
C ARG A 403 50.95 38.99 59.65
N GLU A 404 51.95 38.41 59.00
CA GLU A 404 53.35 38.45 59.43
C GLU A 404 53.90 39.87 59.40
N ASP A 405 53.68 40.62 58.31
CA ASP A 405 54.06 42.03 58.20
C ASP A 405 53.38 42.88 59.28
N ALA A 406 52.08 42.67 59.53
CA ALA A 406 51.35 43.35 60.59
C ALA A 406 51.90 43.00 61.98
N LYS A 407 52.23 41.73 62.24
CA LYS A 407 52.89 41.30 63.49
C LYS A 407 54.27 41.93 63.65
N HIS A 408 55.07 42.01 62.58
CA HIS A 408 56.38 42.63 62.60
C HIS A 408 56.28 44.14 62.87
N ARG A 409 55.34 44.83 62.21
CA ARG A 409 55.05 46.25 62.49
C ARG A 409 54.58 46.47 63.93
N LEU A 410 53.73 45.59 64.46
CA LEU A 410 53.31 45.64 65.86
C LEU A 410 54.51 45.50 66.80
N LYS A 411 55.43 44.56 66.55
CA LYS A 411 56.65 44.41 67.35
C LYS A 411 57.54 45.66 67.32
N ILE A 412 57.79 46.22 66.14
CA ILE A 412 58.56 47.48 66.04
C ILE A 412 57.86 48.58 66.83
N LEU A 413 56.54 48.72 66.68
CA LEU A 413 55.78 49.75 67.39
C LEU A 413 55.76 49.52 68.90
N GLU A 414 55.73 48.27 69.36
CA GLU A 414 55.87 47.89 70.78
C GLU A 414 57.26 48.25 71.30
N GLU A 415 58.34 47.98 70.54
CA GLU A 415 59.72 48.36 70.88
C GLU A 415 59.89 49.88 70.92
N GLU A 416 59.35 50.61 69.93
CA GLU A 416 59.34 52.07 69.91
C GLU A 416 58.54 52.65 71.09
N TYR A 417 57.38 52.07 71.39
CA TYR A 417 56.55 52.49 72.52
C TYR A 417 57.25 52.22 73.85
N ALA A 418 57.94 51.09 74.01
CA ALA A 418 58.77 50.79 75.16
C ALA A 418 59.91 51.81 75.29
N ARG A 419 60.64 52.10 74.20
CA ARG A 419 61.71 53.10 74.20
C ARG A 419 61.20 54.49 74.55
N LEU A 420 60.06 54.91 74.01
CA LEU A 420 59.42 56.19 74.33
C LEU A 420 58.96 56.24 75.79
N THR A 421 58.48 55.13 76.33
CA THR A 421 58.08 55.02 77.75
C THR A 421 59.30 55.13 78.66
N ASP A 422 60.41 54.47 78.33
CA ASP A 422 61.69 54.58 79.05
C ASP A 422 62.26 56.01 78.95
N GLU A 423 62.29 56.60 77.75
CA GLU A 423 62.69 58.00 77.54
C GLU A 423 61.80 58.95 78.36
N ARG A 424 60.48 58.73 78.40
CA ARG A 424 59.55 59.49 79.22
C ARG A 424 59.86 59.32 80.71
N GLY A 425 60.12 58.09 81.18
CA GLY A 425 60.48 57.82 82.56
C GLY A 425 61.81 58.46 82.98
N VAL A 426 62.82 58.48 82.11
CA VAL A 426 64.08 59.20 82.34
C VAL A 426 63.84 60.72 82.36
N ARG A 427 63.03 61.23 81.44
CA ARG A 427 62.67 62.65 81.37
C ARG A 427 61.86 63.08 82.61
N GLU A 428 60.97 62.23 83.11
CA GLU A 428 60.20 62.42 84.34
C GLU A 428 61.12 62.42 85.57
N LYS A 429 62.04 61.46 85.71
CA LYS A 429 63.07 61.48 86.76
C LYS A 429 63.92 62.75 86.71
N LYS A 430 64.32 63.21 85.52
CA LYS A 430 65.07 64.46 85.35
C LYS A 430 64.23 65.69 85.70
N MET A 431 62.94 65.69 85.36
CA MET A 431 61.99 66.71 85.80
C MET A 431 61.83 66.72 87.33
N ASP A 432 61.72 65.57 87.98
CA ASP A 432 61.63 65.46 89.43
C ASP A 432 62.91 65.95 90.12
N GLN A 433 64.09 65.59 89.59
CA GLN A 433 65.37 66.12 90.06
C GLN A 433 65.43 67.64 89.91
N ASN A 434 65.05 68.18 88.75
CA ASN A 434 64.96 69.62 88.55
C ASN A 434 63.96 70.27 89.51
N ARG A 435 62.83 69.61 89.80
CA ARG A 435 61.82 70.10 90.76
C ARG A 435 62.35 70.11 92.18
N LEU A 436 63.17 69.12 92.57
CA LEU A 436 63.87 69.11 93.86
C LEU A 436 64.92 70.22 93.93
N ILE A 437 65.70 70.44 92.87
CA ILE A 437 66.67 71.54 92.79
C ILE A 437 65.97 72.90 92.86
N ILE A 438 64.85 73.06 92.15
CA ILE A 438 64.03 74.28 92.22
C ILE A 438 63.51 74.47 93.65
N LYS A 439 62.99 73.41 94.31
CA LYS A 439 62.56 73.50 95.71
C LYS A 439 63.69 73.88 96.66
N SER A 440 64.88 73.30 96.51
CA SER A 440 66.03 73.67 97.36
C SER A 440 66.48 75.11 97.09
N LEU A 441 66.47 75.56 95.83
CA LEU A 441 66.76 76.95 95.47
C LEU A 441 65.69 77.91 96.02
N GLU A 442 64.41 77.54 95.97
CA GLU A 442 63.31 78.30 96.57
C GLU A 442 63.45 78.40 98.09
N GLU A 443 63.84 77.31 98.77
CA GLU A 443 64.17 77.30 100.19
C GLU A 443 65.37 78.21 100.51
N ASP A 444 66.43 78.15 99.71
CA ASP A 444 67.62 78.98 99.91
C ASP A 444 67.34 80.46 99.62
N ILE A 445 66.53 80.77 98.61
CA ILE A 445 66.01 82.12 98.37
C ILE A 445 65.16 82.58 99.55
N SER A 446 64.31 81.70 100.11
CA SER A 446 63.50 82.01 101.29
C SER A 446 64.37 82.29 102.52
N LYS A 447 65.41 81.49 102.76
CA LYS A 447 66.40 81.72 103.83
C LYS A 447 67.16 83.03 103.63
N MET A 448 67.64 83.30 102.41
CA MET A 448 68.32 84.56 102.07
C MET A 448 67.39 85.76 102.24
N LYS A 449 66.12 85.67 101.80
CA LYS A 449 65.11 86.70 102.04
C LYS A 449 64.84 86.91 103.52
N ALA A 450 64.74 85.83 104.31
CA ALA A 450 64.55 85.91 105.75
C ALA A 450 65.77 86.52 106.47
N ALA A 451 66.99 86.20 106.03
CA ALA A 451 68.22 86.80 106.52
C ALA A 451 68.28 88.29 106.17
N PHE A 452 67.95 88.67 104.93
CA PHE A 452 67.89 90.06 104.50
C PHE A 452 66.81 90.86 105.24
N GLU A 453 65.62 90.28 105.47
CA GLU A 453 64.58 90.89 106.31
C GLU A 453 65.02 91.02 107.78
N ARG A 454 65.83 90.08 108.29
CA ARG A 454 66.40 90.17 109.64
C ARG A 454 67.43 91.31 109.71
N GLU A 455 68.35 91.40 108.74
CA GLU A 455 69.30 92.52 108.64
C GLU A 455 68.57 93.86 108.48
N LYS A 456 67.52 93.92 107.65
CA LYS A 456 66.69 95.12 107.49
C LYS A 456 66.04 95.53 108.82
N ARG A 457 65.46 94.59 109.57
CA ARG A 457 64.93 94.87 110.91
C ARG A 457 66.02 95.34 111.87
N ASP A 458 67.20 94.72 111.85
CA ASP A 458 68.32 95.13 112.69
C ASP A 458 68.75 96.57 112.37
N ILE A 459 68.84 96.94 111.10
CA ILE A 459 69.10 98.32 110.65
C ILE A 459 67.95 99.26 111.06
N GLU A 460 66.69 98.88 110.90
CA GLU A 460 65.54 99.67 111.35
C GLU A 460 65.57 99.88 112.88
N THR A 461 65.97 98.87 113.66
CA THR A 461 66.16 99.03 115.12
C THR A 461 67.36 99.91 115.47
N ALA A 462 68.43 99.87 114.69
CA ALA A 462 69.57 100.78 114.85
C ALA A 462 69.18 102.22 114.53
N ILE A 463 68.36 102.45 113.49
CA ILE A 463 67.81 103.76 113.15
C ILE A 463 66.84 104.25 114.23
N THR A 464 65.97 103.40 114.79
CA THR A 464 65.10 103.82 115.90
C THR A 464 65.90 104.12 117.17
N ARG A 465 66.98 103.39 117.46
CA ARG A 465 67.92 103.73 118.54
C ARG A 465 68.64 105.06 118.30
N LEU A 466 69.13 105.31 117.08
CA LEU A 466 69.75 106.58 116.72
C LEU A 466 68.74 107.73 116.83
N ASN A 467 67.51 107.55 116.35
CA ASN A 467 66.44 108.53 116.48
C ASN A 467 66.02 108.76 117.94
N ALA A 468 66.04 107.73 118.80
CA ALA A 468 65.84 107.90 120.23
C ALA A 468 67.00 108.69 120.88
N HIS A 469 68.24 108.47 120.43
CA HIS A 469 69.41 109.20 120.92
C HIS A 469 69.40 110.67 120.47
N ILE A 470 69.01 110.95 119.23
CA ILE A 470 68.79 112.30 118.71
C ILE A 470 67.65 113.01 119.47
N ARG A 471 66.56 112.30 119.81
CA ARG A 471 65.48 112.85 120.65
C ARG A 471 65.92 113.12 122.08
N SER A 472 66.80 112.30 122.66
CA SER A 472 67.40 112.57 123.98
C SER A 472 68.28 113.83 123.95
N TYR A 473 69.12 113.98 122.91
CA TYR A 473 69.94 115.19 122.73
C TYR A 473 69.11 116.46 122.48
N LEU A 474 67.98 116.35 121.77
CA LEU A 474 67.03 117.46 121.59
C LEU A 474 66.25 117.79 122.86
N SER A 475 66.04 116.83 123.76
CA SER A 475 65.41 117.07 125.07
C SER A 475 66.37 117.74 126.05
N ASP A 476 67.67 117.41 126.00
CA ASP A 476 68.70 117.98 126.89
C ASP A 476 69.12 119.41 126.48
N MET A 477 68.81 119.85 125.26
CA MET A 477 69.04 121.24 124.80
C MET A 477 67.85 122.18 125.04
N ASN A 478 66.70 121.69 125.52
CA ASN A 478 65.45 122.48 125.57
C ASN A 478 64.93 122.78 126.98
N ASN A 479 65.74 122.60 128.03
CA ASN A 479 65.50 123.19 129.36
C ASN A 479 66.81 123.71 129.96
N VAL A 480 67.09 124.96 129.58
CA VAL A 480 67.59 126.02 130.47
C VAL A 480 66.51 126.36 131.49
#